data_AF-A0A4Q5TP84-F1
#
_entry.id   AF-A0A4Q5TP84-F1
#
_cell.length_a   1.000
_cell.length_b   1.000
_cell.length_c   1.000
_cell.angle_alpha   90.00
_cell.angle_beta   90.00
_cell.angle_gamma   90.00
#
_symmetry.space_group_name_H-M   'P 1'
#
loop_
_entity.id
_entity.type
_entity.pdbx_description
1 polymer ?
#
loop_
_entity_poly.entity_id
_entity_poly.type
_entity_poly.pdbx_seq_one_letter_code
_entity_poly.pdbx_strand_id
1 'polypeptide(L)'
;DEEILKKYVAIHFPHKFSQVILDSLSNKKIVEVLTEIVSPNLKAVQSMLFVKGPGKAGQAWHQDEYYIPTRDKSLIGVWIAIDDANVENGCLWIIPGSHKAGYMMKRIPEVNEEYADLDSIDISAYADQAVPVEVKSGSVVFFNGYTLHSSRRNRTSDCFRMALVNHYMSAESMLPWDQDGKLEPTDDLRDIVMVAGEDPYAYKGFVDLNKPFLRPEVLTFKNH
;
A
#
# COMPACT_ATOMS: atom_id res chain seq x y z
N ASP A 1 16.75 17.00 4.71
CA ASP A 1 16.36 18.21 3.96
C ASP A 1 14.91 18.18 3.58
N GLU A 2 14.09 19.00 4.24
CA GLU A 2 12.65 19.15 3.98
C GLU A 2 12.34 19.47 2.50
N GLU A 3 13.25 20.11 1.77
CA GLU A 3 13.10 20.36 0.33
C GLU A 3 13.08 19.09 -0.53
N ILE A 4 13.78 18.02 -0.11
CA ILE A 4 13.76 16.73 -0.81
C ILE A 4 12.42 16.04 -0.54
N LEU A 5 11.91 16.11 0.69
CA LEU A 5 10.59 15.56 1.04
C LEU A 5 9.44 16.28 0.31
N LYS A 6 9.65 17.52 -0.15
CA LYS A 6 8.70 18.20 -1.03
C LYS A 6 8.68 17.65 -2.45
N LYS A 7 9.64 16.84 -2.91
CA LYS A 7 9.67 16.32 -4.29
C LYS A 7 9.14 14.89 -4.42
N TYR A 8 9.08 14.16 -3.32
CA TYR A 8 8.75 12.74 -3.31
C TYR A 8 7.67 12.44 -2.28
N VAL A 9 6.70 11.61 -2.68
CA VAL A 9 5.55 11.27 -1.85
C VAL A 9 5.72 9.93 -1.13
N ALA A 10 6.62 9.07 -1.63
CA ALA A 10 6.91 7.79 -1.02
C ALA A 10 8.32 7.28 -1.34
N ILE A 11 8.84 6.42 -0.47
CA ILE A 11 10.00 5.56 -0.72
C ILE A 11 9.48 4.13 -0.83
N HIS A 12 9.69 3.46 -1.96
CA HIS A 12 9.34 2.05 -2.14
C HIS A 12 10.50 1.15 -1.70
N PHE A 13 10.15 -0.03 -1.19
CA PHE A 13 11.06 -1.05 -0.68
C PHE A 13 12.12 -0.57 0.34
N PRO A 14 11.82 0.36 1.28
CA PRO A 14 12.81 0.82 2.24
C PRO A 14 13.31 -0.28 3.21
N HIS A 15 12.58 -1.39 3.36
CA HIS A 15 13.07 -2.57 4.10
C HIS A 15 14.38 -3.15 3.53
N LYS A 16 14.70 -2.88 2.25
CA LYS A 16 15.94 -3.38 1.61
C LYS A 16 17.21 -2.67 2.08
N PHE A 17 17.10 -1.47 2.69
CA PHE A 17 18.25 -0.71 3.17
C PHE A 17 18.13 -0.24 4.62
N SER A 18 16.93 -0.30 5.21
CA SER A 18 16.68 0.07 6.61
C SER A 18 16.36 -1.18 7.42
N GLN A 19 17.29 -1.57 8.30
CA GLN A 19 17.09 -2.70 9.21
C GLN A 19 15.85 -2.51 10.09
N VAL A 20 15.60 -1.28 10.55
CA VAL A 20 14.42 -0.97 11.39
C VAL A 20 13.11 -1.26 10.64
N ILE A 21 13.05 -0.92 9.34
CA ILE A 21 11.85 -1.19 8.53
C ILE A 21 11.77 -2.69 8.21
N LEU A 22 12.89 -3.35 7.93
CA LEU A 22 12.94 -4.80 7.76
C LEU A 22 12.41 -5.54 8.99
N ASP A 23 12.89 -5.19 10.18
CA ASP A 23 12.46 -5.78 11.44
C ASP A 23 10.97 -5.50 11.72
N SER A 24 10.47 -4.33 11.31
CA SER A 24 9.06 -3.99 11.45
C SER A 24 8.12 -4.91 10.68
N LEU A 25 8.59 -5.56 9.60
CA LEU A 25 7.78 -6.50 8.82
C LEU A 25 7.30 -7.67 9.67
N SER A 26 8.12 -8.09 10.66
CA SER A 26 7.84 -9.20 11.57
C SER A 26 7.41 -8.74 12.96
N ASN A 27 6.84 -7.53 13.08
CA ASN A 27 6.31 -7.06 14.36
C ASN A 27 5.27 -8.04 14.91
N LYS A 28 5.51 -8.58 16.11
CA LYS A 28 4.70 -9.66 16.70
C LYS A 28 3.20 -9.35 16.74
N LYS A 29 2.82 -8.14 17.16
CA LYS A 29 1.39 -7.76 17.27
C LYS A 29 0.71 -7.68 15.91
N ILE A 30 1.43 -7.24 14.88
CA ILE A 30 0.93 -7.18 13.50
C ILE A 30 0.80 -8.59 12.94
N VAL A 31 1.83 -9.41 13.10
CA VAL A 31 1.85 -10.80 12.62
C VAL A 31 0.77 -11.64 13.29
N GLU A 32 0.55 -11.49 14.61
CA GLU A 32 -0.54 -12.17 15.33
C GLU A 32 -1.90 -11.91 14.66
N VAL A 33 -2.24 -10.65 14.39
CA VAL A 33 -3.48 -10.28 13.68
C VAL A 33 -3.51 -10.88 12.26
N LEU A 34 -2.43 -10.75 11.51
CA LEU A 34 -2.36 -11.26 10.14
C LEU A 34 -2.52 -12.79 10.09
N THR A 35 -2.02 -13.53 11.07
CA THR A 35 -2.17 -14.98 11.11
C THR A 35 -3.60 -15.43 11.33
N GLU A 36 -4.43 -14.60 11.98
CA GLU A 36 -5.86 -14.86 12.17
C GLU A 36 -6.69 -14.50 10.94
N ILE A 37 -6.39 -13.38 10.27
CA ILE A 37 -7.24 -12.86 9.19
C ILE A 37 -6.79 -13.25 7.78
N VAL A 38 -5.55 -13.74 7.62
CA VAL A 38 -4.97 -14.11 6.32
C VAL A 38 -4.61 -15.59 6.25
N SER A 39 -3.57 -16.01 6.99
CA SER A 39 -3.01 -17.35 6.93
C SER A 39 -1.97 -17.55 8.03
N PRO A 40 -1.79 -18.75 8.60
CA PRO A 40 -0.67 -19.05 9.51
C PRO A 40 0.71 -18.93 8.82
N ASN A 41 0.75 -19.02 7.49
CA ASN A 41 1.96 -18.90 6.67
C ASN A 41 1.93 -17.55 5.93
N LEU A 42 2.82 -16.64 6.29
CA LEU A 42 2.78 -15.25 5.84
C LEU A 42 4.09 -14.80 5.20
N LYS A 43 3.94 -14.05 4.11
CA LYS A 43 5.03 -13.32 3.47
C LYS A 43 4.69 -11.84 3.30
N ALA A 44 5.67 -10.98 3.55
CA ALA A 44 5.65 -9.58 3.15
C ALA A 44 6.25 -9.45 1.74
N VAL A 45 5.62 -8.65 0.89
CA VAL A 45 5.98 -8.49 -0.53
C VAL A 45 6.41 -7.07 -0.87
N GLN A 46 5.99 -6.09 -0.07
CA GLN A 46 6.37 -4.69 -0.26
C GLN A 46 6.36 -3.94 1.08
N SER A 47 7.22 -2.93 1.19
CA SER A 47 7.04 -1.84 2.14
C SER A 47 7.08 -0.51 1.38
N MET A 48 6.40 0.51 1.88
CA MET A 48 6.39 1.87 1.36
C MET A 48 6.37 2.86 2.51
N LEU A 49 7.33 3.78 2.54
CA LEU A 49 7.30 4.91 3.48
C LEU A 49 6.69 6.10 2.77
N PHE A 50 5.47 6.48 3.15
CA PHE A 50 4.79 7.66 2.63
C PHE A 50 5.13 8.88 3.46
N VAL A 51 5.39 10.00 2.77
CA VAL A 51 5.59 11.30 3.38
C VAL A 51 4.65 12.29 2.69
N LYS A 52 3.64 12.77 3.44
CA LYS A 52 2.70 13.76 2.94
C LYS A 52 2.92 15.10 3.64
N GLY A 53 3.72 15.97 3.02
CA GLY A 53 3.95 17.32 3.53
C GLY A 53 2.75 18.27 3.35
N PRO A 54 2.84 19.49 3.92
CA PRO A 54 1.84 20.54 3.75
C PRO A 54 1.47 20.78 2.28
N GLY A 55 0.17 20.89 1.99
CA GLY A 55 -0.35 21.12 0.65
C GLY A 55 -0.28 19.93 -0.31
N LYS A 56 0.36 18.81 0.05
CA LYS A 56 0.56 17.67 -0.86
C LYS A 56 -0.74 16.97 -1.21
N ALA A 57 -0.91 16.68 -2.49
CA ALA A 57 -2.06 15.96 -3.02
C ALA A 57 -2.19 14.56 -2.42
N GLY A 58 -3.41 14.06 -2.49
CA GLY A 58 -3.83 12.74 -2.11
C GLY A 58 -3.43 11.66 -3.10
N GLN A 59 -3.84 10.43 -2.78
CA GLN A 59 -3.83 9.31 -3.72
C GLN A 59 -5.28 8.99 -4.08
N ALA A 60 -5.57 8.89 -5.37
CA ALA A 60 -6.90 8.64 -5.89
C ALA A 60 -7.48 7.29 -5.45
N TRP A 61 -8.77 7.06 -5.72
CA TRP A 61 -9.43 5.82 -5.32
C TRP A 61 -8.86 4.63 -6.10
N HIS A 62 -8.41 3.62 -5.36
CA HIS A 62 -7.83 2.42 -5.93
C HIS A 62 -8.04 1.18 -5.04
N GLN A 63 -7.64 0.04 -5.60
CA GLN A 63 -7.46 -1.25 -4.91
C GLN A 63 -5.99 -1.61 -5.00
N ASP A 64 -5.35 -2.02 -3.90
CA ASP A 64 -3.94 -2.43 -3.93
C ASP A 64 -3.73 -3.66 -4.82
N GLU A 65 -4.72 -4.54 -4.87
CA GLU A 65 -4.70 -5.75 -5.71
C GLU A 65 -4.56 -5.45 -7.21
N TYR A 66 -4.91 -4.23 -7.63
CA TYR A 66 -4.68 -3.77 -9.00
C TYR A 66 -3.18 -3.70 -9.32
N TYR A 67 -2.37 -3.28 -8.35
CA TYR A 67 -0.93 -3.10 -8.49
C TYR A 67 -0.14 -4.32 -8.05
N ILE A 68 -0.62 -5.03 -7.03
CA ILE A 68 0.04 -6.20 -6.43
C ILE A 68 -0.94 -7.38 -6.52
N PRO A 69 -1.01 -8.06 -7.68
CA PRO A 69 -1.99 -9.11 -7.87
C PRO A 69 -1.63 -10.36 -7.06
N THR A 70 -2.60 -10.91 -6.33
CA THR A 70 -2.51 -12.25 -5.73
C THR A 70 -3.54 -13.19 -6.36
N ARG A 71 -3.26 -14.50 -6.33
CA ARG A 71 -4.18 -15.49 -6.90
C ARG A 71 -5.35 -15.85 -5.98
N ASP A 72 -5.18 -15.62 -4.68
CA ASP A 72 -6.09 -16.08 -3.63
C ASP A 72 -6.80 -14.95 -2.88
N LYS A 73 -6.61 -13.68 -3.29
CA LYS A 73 -7.22 -12.50 -2.68
C LYS A 73 -6.73 -12.19 -1.27
N SER A 74 -5.57 -12.73 -0.89
CA SER A 74 -5.02 -12.65 0.47
C SER A 74 -4.22 -11.39 0.75
N LEU A 75 -4.06 -10.49 -0.23
CA LEU A 75 -3.31 -9.26 -0.02
C LEU A 75 -3.96 -8.42 1.10
N ILE A 76 -3.17 -8.05 2.10
CA ILE A 76 -3.54 -7.10 3.14
C ILE A 76 -2.55 -5.94 3.12
N GLY A 77 -3.08 -4.72 3.03
CA GLY A 77 -2.37 -3.50 3.36
C GLY A 77 -2.36 -3.28 4.87
N VAL A 78 -1.18 -3.13 5.44
CA VAL A 78 -0.95 -2.78 6.85
C VAL A 78 -0.36 -1.38 6.89
N TRP A 79 -1.19 -0.41 7.25
CA TRP A 79 -0.84 1.00 7.29
C TRP A 79 -0.55 1.42 8.73
N ILE A 80 0.71 1.74 9.01
CA ILE A 80 1.21 2.12 10.33
C ILE A 80 1.33 3.65 10.38
N ALA A 81 0.56 4.26 11.27
CA ALA A 81 0.61 5.70 11.53
C ALA A 81 1.94 6.05 12.21
N ILE A 82 2.84 6.74 11.50
CA ILE A 82 4.05 7.30 12.14
C ILE A 82 3.67 8.61 12.83
N ASP A 83 2.89 9.44 12.15
CA ASP A 83 2.29 10.64 12.71
C ASP A 83 0.78 10.45 12.95
N ASP A 84 0.18 11.33 13.75
CA ASP A 84 -1.27 11.46 13.81
C ASP A 84 -1.83 11.67 12.39
N ALA A 85 -2.91 10.96 12.05
CA ALA A 85 -3.59 11.09 10.77
C ALA A 85 -5.02 11.51 11.01
N ASN A 86 -5.39 12.65 10.44
CA ASN A 86 -6.71 13.24 10.54
C ASN A 86 -7.17 13.76 9.16
N VAL A 87 -8.41 14.22 9.08
CA VAL A 87 -8.96 14.74 7.81
C VAL A 87 -8.13 15.92 7.28
N GLU A 88 -7.62 16.79 8.15
CA GLU A 88 -6.88 18.00 7.77
C GLU A 88 -5.51 17.69 7.17
N ASN A 89 -4.79 16.70 7.70
CA ASN A 89 -3.46 16.32 7.21
C ASN A 89 -3.46 15.14 6.20
N GLY A 90 -4.64 14.77 5.70
CA GLY A 90 -4.78 13.83 4.59
C GLY A 90 -4.66 12.37 5.00
N CYS A 91 -5.43 11.95 6.01
CA CYS A 91 -5.65 10.55 6.40
C CYS A 91 -6.18 9.69 5.24
N LEU A 92 -6.25 8.38 5.50
CA LEU A 92 -6.94 7.44 4.60
C LEU A 92 -8.44 7.72 4.58
N TRP A 93 -9.06 7.41 3.46
CA TRP A 93 -10.50 7.31 3.27
C TRP A 93 -10.80 5.92 2.70
N ILE A 94 -11.86 5.28 3.18
CA ILE A 94 -12.26 3.94 2.74
C ILE A 94 -13.74 3.90 2.42
N ILE A 95 -14.15 2.97 1.56
CA ILE A 95 -15.55 2.58 1.41
C ILE A 95 -15.75 1.23 2.11
N PRO A 96 -16.41 1.20 3.29
CA PRO A 96 -16.62 -0.04 4.04
C PRO A 96 -17.33 -1.11 3.20
N GLY A 97 -16.86 -2.35 3.27
CA GLY A 97 -17.46 -3.48 2.54
C GLY A 97 -17.16 -3.55 1.04
N SER A 98 -16.51 -2.54 0.45
CA SER A 98 -16.17 -2.51 -0.98
C SER A 98 -15.33 -3.70 -1.46
N HIS A 99 -14.49 -4.27 -0.59
CA HIS A 99 -13.70 -5.47 -0.89
C HIS A 99 -14.55 -6.68 -1.33
N LYS A 100 -15.83 -6.73 -0.94
CA LYS A 100 -16.75 -7.82 -1.31
C LYS A 100 -17.15 -7.79 -2.78
N ALA A 101 -17.04 -6.64 -3.44
CA ALA A 101 -17.33 -6.51 -4.86
C ALA A 101 -16.23 -7.15 -5.74
N GLY A 102 -15.08 -7.51 -5.16
CA GLY A 102 -13.95 -8.04 -5.89
C GLY A 102 -13.25 -6.98 -6.73
N TYR A 103 -12.67 -7.41 -7.86
CA TYR A 103 -11.81 -6.56 -8.68
C TYR A 103 -12.58 -5.55 -9.52
N MET A 104 -12.20 -4.28 -9.42
CA MET A 104 -12.77 -3.19 -10.21
C MET A 104 -11.79 -2.72 -11.30
N MET A 105 -11.96 -3.27 -12.51
CA MET A 105 -11.04 -3.02 -13.63
C MET A 105 -11.10 -1.62 -14.23
N LYS A 106 -12.29 -1.02 -14.29
CA LYS A 106 -12.49 0.22 -15.03
C LYS A 106 -11.86 1.39 -14.28
N ARG A 107 -10.80 1.95 -14.88
CA ARG A 107 -10.20 3.23 -14.47
C ARG A 107 -10.81 4.37 -15.30
N ILE A 108 -11.00 5.52 -14.68
CA ILE A 108 -11.42 6.76 -15.32
C ILE A 108 -10.33 7.82 -15.18
N PRO A 109 -10.19 8.76 -16.13
CA PRO A 109 -9.27 9.88 -15.97
C PRO A 109 -9.55 10.64 -14.67
N GLU A 110 -8.51 10.91 -13.90
CA GLU A 110 -8.59 11.73 -12.70
C GLU A 110 -8.18 13.15 -13.07
N VAL A 111 -9.11 14.08 -12.87
CA VAL A 111 -8.97 15.49 -13.25
C VAL A 111 -9.05 16.41 -12.04
N ASN A 112 -9.27 15.85 -10.85
CA ASN A 112 -9.34 16.60 -9.61
C ASN A 112 -7.94 16.84 -9.04
N GLU A 113 -7.60 18.10 -8.76
CA GLU A 113 -6.35 18.48 -8.10
C GLU A 113 -6.22 17.91 -6.68
N GLU A 114 -7.27 17.33 -6.11
CA GLU A 114 -7.20 16.62 -4.83
C GLU A 114 -6.17 15.49 -4.84
N TYR A 115 -5.96 14.83 -5.99
CA TYR A 115 -5.11 13.66 -6.14
C TYR A 115 -3.94 13.92 -7.08
N ALA A 116 -2.85 13.18 -6.90
CA ALA A 116 -1.67 13.27 -7.75
C ALA A 116 -1.69 12.28 -8.93
N ASP A 117 -2.62 11.34 -8.88
CA ASP A 117 -2.90 10.30 -9.86
C ASP A 117 -3.59 10.88 -11.11
N LEU A 118 -3.29 10.32 -12.28
CA LEU A 118 -3.93 10.68 -13.55
C LEU A 118 -5.18 9.86 -13.85
N ASP A 119 -5.44 8.81 -13.07
CA ASP A 119 -6.62 7.97 -13.17
C ASP A 119 -7.07 7.46 -11.79
N SER A 120 -8.32 7.00 -11.72
CA SER A 120 -9.00 6.63 -10.48
C SER A 120 -10.06 5.56 -10.75
N ILE A 121 -10.51 4.86 -9.72
CA ILE A 121 -11.73 4.05 -9.81
C ILE A 121 -12.94 4.99 -9.69
N ASP A 122 -13.93 4.80 -10.56
CA ASP A 122 -15.20 5.52 -10.46
C ASP A 122 -16.00 5.04 -9.23
N ILE A 123 -16.01 5.89 -8.21
CA ILE A 123 -16.74 5.65 -6.96
C ILE A 123 -18.09 6.36 -6.90
N SER A 124 -18.62 6.87 -8.01
CA SER A 124 -19.90 7.62 -8.02
C SER A 124 -21.06 6.85 -7.37
N ALA A 125 -21.09 5.52 -7.53
CA ALA A 125 -22.08 4.64 -6.90
C ALA A 125 -21.91 4.44 -5.39
N TYR A 126 -20.79 4.90 -4.80
CA TYR A 126 -20.41 4.69 -3.41
C TYR A 126 -20.03 5.99 -2.69
N ALA A 127 -20.21 7.15 -3.34
CA ALA A 127 -19.64 8.42 -2.88
C ALA A 127 -20.11 8.84 -1.48
N ASP A 128 -21.34 8.48 -1.11
CA ASP A 128 -21.95 8.72 0.19
C ASP A 128 -21.51 7.74 1.29
N GLN A 129 -20.81 6.66 0.92
CA GLN A 129 -20.33 5.62 1.83
C GLN A 129 -18.86 5.80 2.25
N ALA A 130 -18.16 6.75 1.64
CA ALA A 130 -16.76 7.02 1.95
C ALA A 130 -16.60 7.60 3.36
N VAL A 131 -15.76 6.97 4.19
CA VAL A 131 -15.49 7.41 5.57
C VAL A 131 -13.99 7.70 5.78
N PRO A 132 -13.64 8.73 6.56
CA PRO A 132 -12.25 8.98 6.95
C PRO A 132 -11.79 7.97 8.00
N VAL A 133 -10.50 7.63 7.97
CA VAL A 133 -9.84 6.78 8.97
C VAL A 133 -8.85 7.64 9.75
N GLU A 134 -9.36 8.33 10.77
CA GLU A 134 -8.55 9.16 11.67
C GLU A 134 -7.95 8.32 12.79
N VAL A 135 -6.64 8.38 12.96
CA VAL A 135 -5.89 7.55 13.92
C VAL A 135 -4.74 8.32 14.54
N LYS A 136 -4.34 7.92 15.74
CA LYS A 136 -3.17 8.49 16.42
C LYS A 136 -1.88 7.80 15.99
N SER A 137 -0.75 8.50 16.12
CA SER A 137 0.58 7.93 15.94
C SER A 137 0.72 6.60 16.72
N GLY A 138 1.31 5.60 16.08
CA GLY A 138 1.45 4.23 16.57
C GLY A 138 0.26 3.32 16.29
N SER A 139 -0.85 3.83 15.74
CA SER A 139 -1.99 3.00 15.32
C SER A 139 -1.67 2.21 14.05
N VAL A 140 -2.32 1.06 13.89
CA VAL A 140 -2.22 0.23 12.69
C VAL A 140 -3.61 0.03 12.10
N VAL A 141 -3.74 0.29 10.79
CA VAL A 141 -4.96 0.05 10.02
C VAL A 141 -4.71 -1.12 9.09
N PHE A 142 -5.56 -2.14 9.16
CA PHE A 142 -5.52 -3.31 8.30
C PHE A 142 -6.67 -3.23 7.29
N PHE A 143 -6.40 -3.45 6.01
CA PHE A 143 -7.44 -3.54 4.99
C PHE A 143 -7.06 -4.52 3.88
N ASN A 144 -8.06 -5.23 3.35
CA ASN A 144 -7.86 -6.14 2.23
C ASN A 144 -7.53 -5.38 0.94
N GLY A 145 -6.75 -6.00 0.04
CA GLY A 145 -6.31 -5.41 -1.23
C GLY A 145 -7.43 -4.97 -2.16
N TYR A 146 -8.64 -5.53 -2.03
CA TYR A 146 -9.83 -5.08 -2.76
C TYR A 146 -10.60 -3.95 -2.07
N THR A 147 -10.21 -3.53 -0.87
CA THR A 147 -10.88 -2.41 -0.20
C THR A 147 -10.61 -1.14 -1.00
N LEU A 148 -11.67 -0.51 -1.50
CA LEU A 148 -11.57 0.81 -2.10
C LEU A 148 -11.08 1.78 -1.03
N HIS A 149 -9.94 2.38 -1.30
CA HIS A 149 -9.35 3.36 -0.44
C HIS A 149 -8.67 4.46 -1.24
N SER A 150 -8.52 5.61 -0.60
CA SER A 150 -7.83 6.80 -1.10
C SER A 150 -7.15 7.49 0.07
N SER A 151 -6.40 8.54 -0.22
CA SER A 151 -6.00 9.50 0.81
C SER A 151 -6.19 10.91 0.29
N ARG A 152 -6.58 11.85 1.13
CA ARG A 152 -6.89 13.22 0.71
C ARG A 152 -5.67 14.14 0.74
N ARG A 153 -5.78 15.32 0.13
CA ARG A 153 -4.77 16.37 0.19
C ARG A 153 -4.50 16.76 1.64
N ASN A 154 -3.24 16.95 1.99
CA ASN A 154 -2.87 17.56 3.26
C ASN A 154 -3.13 19.08 3.15
N ARG A 155 -4.11 19.57 3.91
CA ARG A 155 -4.56 20.97 3.90
C ARG A 155 -3.86 21.84 4.95
N THR A 156 -3.03 21.23 5.79
CA THR A 156 -2.23 21.97 6.77
C THR A 156 -1.12 22.77 6.09
N SER A 157 -0.64 23.80 6.77
CA SER A 157 0.48 24.65 6.32
C SER A 157 1.84 24.22 6.84
N ASP A 158 1.89 23.43 7.91
CA ASP A 158 3.08 23.17 8.72
C ASP A 158 3.22 21.73 9.21
N CYS A 159 2.24 20.85 8.95
CA CYS A 159 2.25 19.47 9.43
C CYS A 159 2.57 18.48 8.31
N PHE A 160 3.54 17.59 8.56
CA PHE A 160 3.77 16.39 7.76
C PHE A 160 2.93 15.23 8.31
N ARG A 161 2.52 14.32 7.41
CA ARG A 161 1.92 13.04 7.78
C ARG A 161 2.72 11.90 7.17
N MET A 162 3.44 11.18 8.00
CA MET A 162 4.18 9.98 7.63
C MET A 162 3.42 8.70 7.96
N ALA A 163 3.60 7.70 7.11
CA ALA A 163 3.09 6.36 7.35
C ALA A 163 3.97 5.31 6.69
N LEU A 164 4.15 4.19 7.39
CA LEU A 164 4.77 3.00 6.82
C LEU A 164 3.66 2.04 6.40
N VAL A 165 3.63 1.68 5.12
CA VAL A 165 2.66 0.75 4.56
C VAL A 165 3.38 -0.51 4.14
N ASN A 166 2.95 -1.64 4.66
CA ASN A 166 3.51 -2.94 4.35
C ASN A 166 2.40 -3.81 3.73
N HIS A 167 2.76 -4.56 2.70
CA HIS A 167 1.84 -5.47 2.02
C HIS A 167 2.21 -6.91 2.33
N TYR A 168 1.23 -7.66 2.81
CA TYR A 168 1.36 -9.06 3.19
C TYR A 168 0.37 -9.90 2.42
N MET A 169 0.69 -11.17 2.24
CA MET A 169 -0.21 -12.16 1.65
C MET A 169 0.10 -13.55 2.21
N SER A 170 -0.80 -14.50 1.94
CA SER A 170 -0.56 -15.91 2.25
C SER A 170 0.68 -16.43 1.51
N ALA A 171 1.53 -17.18 2.21
CA ALA A 171 2.68 -17.84 1.58
C ALA A 171 2.25 -18.98 0.62
N GLU A 172 1.01 -19.48 0.77
CA GLU A 172 0.40 -20.48 -0.12
C GLU A 172 0.06 -19.92 -1.51
N SER A 173 0.04 -18.60 -1.65
CA SER A 173 -0.36 -17.93 -2.89
C SER A 173 0.86 -17.47 -3.68
N MET A 174 0.89 -17.78 -4.97
CA MET A 174 1.94 -17.26 -5.85
C MET A 174 1.71 -15.76 -6.12
N LEU A 175 2.80 -15.03 -6.29
CA LEU A 175 2.79 -13.58 -6.51
C LEU A 175 3.07 -13.26 -8.00
N PRO A 176 2.08 -13.22 -8.89
CA PRO A 176 2.28 -12.92 -10.31
C PRO A 176 2.51 -11.41 -10.55
N TRP A 177 3.53 -10.84 -9.93
CA TRP A 177 3.78 -9.41 -9.91
C TRP A 177 5.04 -9.03 -10.69
N ASP A 178 4.87 -8.12 -11.65
CA ASP A 178 5.93 -7.59 -12.53
C ASP A 178 6.42 -6.19 -12.10
N GLN A 179 6.02 -5.74 -10.90
CA GLN A 179 6.30 -4.39 -10.39
C GLN A 179 5.90 -3.28 -11.38
N ASP A 180 4.69 -3.36 -11.92
CA ASP A 180 4.15 -2.44 -12.92
C ASP A 180 4.97 -2.42 -14.23
N GLY A 181 5.48 -3.59 -14.64
CA GLY A 181 6.28 -3.79 -15.85
C GLY A 181 7.75 -3.41 -15.71
N LYS A 182 8.23 -3.16 -14.48
CA LYS A 182 9.65 -2.91 -14.21
C LYS A 182 10.49 -4.18 -14.11
N LEU A 183 9.84 -5.32 -13.90
CA LEU A 183 10.45 -6.65 -13.89
C LEU A 183 9.85 -7.49 -15.02
N GLU A 184 10.59 -8.52 -15.43
CA GLU A 184 10.06 -9.53 -16.35
C GLU A 184 8.84 -10.23 -15.72
N PRO A 185 7.75 -10.45 -16.48
CA PRO A 185 6.58 -11.16 -15.98
C PRO A 185 6.95 -12.54 -15.42
N THR A 186 6.37 -12.87 -14.27
CA THR A 186 6.55 -14.16 -13.58
C THR A 186 5.23 -14.62 -13.00
N ASP A 187 5.07 -15.93 -12.85
CA ASP A 187 3.93 -16.49 -12.10
C ASP A 187 4.10 -16.31 -10.58
N ASP A 188 5.33 -16.14 -10.11
CA ASP A 188 5.69 -16.12 -8.69
C ASP A 188 6.97 -15.29 -8.48
N LEU A 189 6.83 -13.99 -8.20
CA LEU A 189 7.93 -13.13 -7.81
C LEU A 189 8.38 -13.52 -6.39
N ARG A 190 9.58 -14.10 -6.32
CA ARG A 190 10.18 -14.63 -5.08
C ARG A 190 11.08 -13.62 -4.35
N ASP A 191 10.90 -12.34 -4.65
CA ASP A 191 11.47 -11.26 -3.87
C ASP A 191 10.50 -10.91 -2.72
N ILE A 192 10.58 -11.71 -1.67
CA ILE A 192 9.64 -11.71 -0.54
C ILE A 192 10.39 -11.87 0.77
N VAL A 193 9.75 -11.50 1.88
CA VAL A 193 10.24 -11.75 3.23
C VAL A 193 9.24 -12.62 3.97
N MET A 194 9.64 -13.83 4.38
CA MET A 194 8.81 -14.67 5.25
C MET A 194 8.72 -14.04 6.64
N VAL A 195 7.50 -13.88 7.15
CA VAL A 195 7.23 -13.23 8.45
C VAL A 195 6.54 -14.13 9.46
N ALA A 196 5.92 -15.23 9.01
CA ALA A 196 5.37 -16.29 9.86
C ALA A 196 5.25 -17.63 9.11
N GLY A 197 5.28 -18.72 9.87
CA GLY A 197 5.00 -20.06 9.38
C GLY A 197 6.04 -20.60 8.40
N GLU A 198 5.57 -21.44 7.47
CA GLU A 198 6.40 -22.12 6.47
C GLU A 198 6.12 -21.60 5.05
N ASP A 199 7.15 -21.66 4.21
CA ASP A 199 7.02 -21.35 2.79
C ASP A 199 6.89 -22.66 1.99
N PRO A 200 5.69 -23.00 1.47
CA PRO A 200 5.48 -24.23 0.70
C PRO A 200 6.29 -24.27 -0.61
N TYR A 201 6.82 -23.12 -1.04
CA TYR A 201 7.61 -22.97 -2.26
C TYR A 201 9.08 -22.66 -1.98
N ALA A 202 9.58 -22.92 -0.76
CA ALA A 202 10.98 -22.67 -0.40
C ALA A 202 11.99 -23.30 -1.38
N TYR A 203 11.65 -24.44 -1.98
CA TYR A 203 12.47 -25.14 -2.98
C TYR A 203 12.74 -24.32 -4.25
N LYS A 204 11.94 -23.28 -4.54
CA LYS A 204 12.16 -22.34 -5.65
C LYS A 204 13.23 -21.29 -5.35
N GLY A 205 13.65 -21.16 -4.09
CA GLY A 205 14.58 -20.12 -3.63
C GLY A 205 13.94 -18.73 -3.55
N PHE A 206 14.77 -17.75 -3.19
CA PHE A 206 14.42 -16.32 -3.15
C PHE A 206 15.29 -15.55 -4.13
N VAL A 207 14.80 -14.39 -4.58
CA VAL A 207 15.55 -13.46 -5.43
C VAL A 207 15.57 -12.06 -4.79
N ASP A 208 16.54 -11.22 -5.19
CA ASP A 208 16.64 -9.82 -4.73
C ASP A 208 16.65 -8.86 -5.93
N LEU A 209 15.46 -8.63 -6.49
CA LEU A 209 15.24 -7.88 -7.73
C LEU A 209 14.72 -6.47 -7.46
N ASN A 210 13.82 -6.31 -6.49
CA ASN A 210 13.24 -5.02 -6.13
C ASN A 210 14.30 -4.14 -5.47
N LYS A 211 14.56 -2.98 -6.08
CA LYS A 211 15.46 -1.96 -5.52
C LYS A 211 14.68 -0.78 -4.96
N PRO A 212 15.15 -0.16 -3.86
CA PRO A 212 14.54 1.04 -3.33
C PRO A 212 14.50 2.16 -4.36
N PHE A 213 13.38 2.87 -4.44
CA PHE A 213 13.26 4.06 -5.28
C PHE A 213 12.33 5.09 -4.65
N LEU A 214 12.56 6.34 -5.02
CA LEU A 214 11.69 7.45 -4.63
C LEU A 214 10.56 7.59 -5.65
N ARG A 215 9.32 7.70 -5.16
CA ARG A 215 8.15 7.94 -6.00
C ARG A 215 7.94 9.45 -6.17
N PRO A 216 7.92 9.96 -7.42
CA PRO A 216 7.67 11.37 -7.68
C PRO A 216 6.23 11.73 -7.29
N GLU A 217 5.96 13.03 -7.20
CA GLU A 217 4.64 13.54 -6.85
C GLU A 217 3.55 13.21 -7.87
N VAL A 218 3.81 13.40 -9.16
CA VAL A 218 2.85 13.05 -10.23
C VAL A 218 2.95 11.57 -10.56
N LEU A 219 1.82 10.87 -10.56
CA LEU A 219 1.75 9.42 -10.79
C LEU A 219 1.21 9.12 -12.20
N THR A 220 2.00 8.46 -13.03
CA THR A 220 1.57 7.90 -14.32
C THR A 220 1.32 6.40 -14.17
N PHE A 221 0.10 5.94 -14.44
CA PHE A 221 -0.26 4.51 -14.41
C PHE A 221 -0.28 3.86 -15.79
N LYS A 222 -0.36 2.52 -15.83
CA LYS A 222 -0.33 1.73 -17.07
C LYS A 222 -1.35 2.27 -18.08
N ASN A 223 -0.85 2.72 -19.23
CA ASN A 223 -1.67 2.83 -20.43
C ASN A 223 -1.99 1.40 -20.87
N HIS A 224 -3.23 0.96 -20.69
CA HIS A 224 -3.73 -0.27 -21.31
C HIS A 224 -4.05 -0.02 -22.78
#